data_AF-A0A348TQB6-F1
#
_entry.id   AF-A0A348TQB6-F1
#
_cell.length_a   1.000
_cell.length_b   1.000
_cell.length_c   1.000
_cell.angle_alpha   90.00
_cell.angle_beta   90.00
_cell.angle_gamma   90.00
#
_symmetry.space_group_name_H-M   'P 1'
#
loop_
_entity.id
_entity.type
_entity.pdbx_description
1 polymer ?
#
loop_
_entity_poly.entity_id
_entity_poly.type
_entity_poly.pdbx_seq_one_letter_code
_entity_poly.pdbx_strand_id
1 'polypeptide(L)' 'MRQNYEGGNYGFGAAKQALFELIMHQFSTERMRFNAFSEHPETVETELKKGGEKAREVASITLKRVRKCLGFN' A
#
# COMPACT_ATOMS: atom_id res chain seq x y z
N MET A 1 27.90 3.68 4.86
CA MET A 1 27.77 2.80 6.04
C MET A 1 28.64 1.55 5.98
N ARG A 2 28.88 0.95 4.81
CA ARG A 2 29.76 -0.23 4.68
C ARG A 2 31.19 0.00 5.18
N GLN A 3 31.78 1.14 4.84
CA GLN A 3 33.11 1.56 5.33
C GLN A 3 33.19 1.74 6.86
N ASN A 4 32.12 2.21 7.52
CA ASN A 4 32.09 2.36 8.98
C ASN A 4 31.96 1.00 9.69
N TYR A 5 31.26 0.06 9.06
CA TYR A 5 31.16 -1.33 9.53
C TYR A 5 32.47 -2.09 9.39
N GLU A 6 33.18 -1.89 8.28
CA GLU A 6 34.45 -2.55 7.97
C GLU A 6 35.65 -1.92 8.73
N GLY A 7 35.57 -0.63 9.09
CA GLY A 7 36.62 0.09 9.80
C GLY A 7 36.75 -0.19 11.31
N GLY A 8 35.88 -1.01 11.89
CA GLY A 8 35.82 -1.24 13.34
C GLY A 8 35.26 -0.04 14.13
N ASN A 9 34.93 -0.25 15.41
CA ASN A 9 34.25 0.72 16.30
C ASN A 9 32.77 1.05 15.98
N TYR A 10 32.15 0.37 15.02
CA TYR A 10 30.72 0.49 14.70
C TYR A 10 29.97 -0.78 15.12
N GLY A 11 29.44 -0.79 16.35
CA GLY A 11 28.73 -1.93 16.90
C GLY A 11 27.35 -2.15 16.25
N PHE A 12 26.82 -3.38 16.38
CA PHE A 12 25.48 -3.74 15.89
C PHE A 12 24.35 -2.84 16.44
N GLY A 13 24.53 -2.23 17.61
CA GLY A 13 23.58 -1.26 18.17
C GLY A 13 23.51 0.04 17.34
N ALA A 14 24.66 0.62 17.01
CA ALA A 14 24.74 1.84 16.20
C ALA A 14 24.19 1.61 14.78
N ALA A 15 24.42 0.43 14.24
CA ALA A 15 23.88 0.01 12.96
C ALA A 15 22.36 -0.13 12.93
N LYS A 16 21.79 -0.79 13.95
CA LYS A 16 20.33 -0.93 14.09
C LYS A 16 19.67 0.43 14.29
N GLN A 17 20.31 1.32 15.04
CA GLN A 17 19.84 2.69 15.23
C GLN A 17 19.83 3.47 13.91
N ALA A 18 20.92 3.42 13.14
CA ALA A 18 20.99 4.06 11.84
C ALA A 18 19.98 3.49 10.83
N LEU A 19 19.73 2.18 10.87
CA LEU A 19 18.68 1.56 10.07
C LEU A 19 17.28 2.01 10.50
N PHE A 20 17.03 2.08 11.81
CA PHE A 20 15.76 2.55 12.36
C PHE A 20 15.47 4.00 11.93
N GLU A 21 16.45 4.89 12.08
CA GLU A 21 16.33 6.29 11.67
C GLU A 21 16.11 6.42 10.16
N LEU A 22 16.82 5.62 9.36
CA LEU A 22 16.63 5.60 7.91
C LEU A 22 15.21 5.15 7.54
N ILE A 23 14.70 4.08 8.14
CA ILE A 23 13.33 3.59 7.89
C ILE A 23 12.30 4.64 8.31
N MET A 24 12.48 5.26 9.49
CA MET A 24 11.56 6.29 9.98
C MET A 24 11.54 7.52 9.07
N HIS A 25 12.70 7.96 8.59
CA HIS A 25 12.80 9.08 7.67
C HIS A 25 12.22 8.74 6.29
N GLN A 26 12.66 7.62 5.70
CA GLN A 26 12.28 7.18 4.36
C GLN A 26 10.78 6.97 4.22
N PHE A 27 10.14 6.39 5.23
CA PHE A 27 8.70 6.07 5.22
C PHE A 27 7.84 7.04 6.03
N SER A 28 8.38 8.21 6.39
CA SER A 28 7.67 9.20 7.20
C SER A 28 6.33 9.61 6.58
N THR A 29 6.31 9.81 5.26
CA THR A 29 5.14 10.28 4.50
C THR A 29 4.08 9.19 4.38
N GLU A 30 4.49 7.97 4.03
CA GLU A 30 3.61 6.82 3.90
C GLU A 30 2.96 6.49 5.24
N ARG A 31 3.73 6.55 6.34
CA ARG A 31 3.21 6.33 7.69
C ARG A 31 2.21 7.41 8.10
N MET A 32 2.47 8.68 7.78
CA MET A 32 1.51 9.77 8.01
C MET A 32 0.20 9.53 7.25
N ARG A 33 0.28 9.19 5.96
CA ARG A 33 -0.91 8.89 5.14
C ARG A 33 -1.67 7.68 5.64
N PHE A 34 -0.96 6.61 6.00
CA PHE A 34 -1.55 5.41 6.57
C PHE A 34 -2.29 5.72 7.88
N ASN A 35 -1.68 6.50 8.77
CA ASN A 35 -2.31 6.92 10.02
C ASN A 35 -3.56 7.76 9.74
N ALA A 36 -3.49 8.72 8.80
CA ALA A 36 -4.64 9.52 8.41
C ALA A 36 -5.81 8.66 7.89
N PHE A 37 -5.52 7.63 7.08
CA PHE A 37 -6.53 6.66 6.62
C PHE A 37 -7.07 5.79 7.75
N SER A 38 -6.25 5.45 8.74
CA SER A 38 -6.65 4.62 9.89
C SER A 38 -7.53 5.40 10.86
N GLU A 39 -7.31 6.71 10.98
CA GLU A 39 -8.13 7.63 11.78
C GLU A 39 -9.47 7.97 11.12
N HIS A 40 -9.52 7.94 9.77
CA HIS A 40 -10.70 8.31 8.97
C HIS A 40 -11.11 7.17 8.02
N PRO A 41 -11.55 6.01 8.54
CA PRO A 41 -11.86 4.82 7.74
C PRO A 41 -12.94 5.06 6.67
N GLU A 42 -13.84 6.03 6.86
CA GLU A 42 -14.87 6.43 5.91
C GLU A 42 -14.30 6.96 4.58
N THR A 43 -13.11 7.59 4.64
CA THR A 43 -12.43 8.09 3.44
C THR A 43 -11.96 6.92 2.57
N VAL A 44 -11.45 5.86 3.19
CA VAL A 44 -11.06 4.63 2.52
C VAL A 44 -12.27 3.93 1.93
N GLU A 45 -13.37 3.82 2.68
CA GLU A 45 -14.60 3.19 2.19
C GLU A 45 -15.18 3.94 0.98
N THR A 46 -15.12 5.27 0.99
CA THR A 46 -15.58 6.11 -0.13
C THR A 46 -14.76 5.84 -1.40
N GLU A 47 -13.44 5.80 -1.28
CA GLU A 47 -12.57 5.51 -2.44
C GLU A 47 -12.72 4.07 -2.93
N LEU A 48 -12.90 3.10 -2.02
CA LEU A 48 -13.20 1.70 -2.38
C LEU A 48 -14.53 1.57 -3.12
N LYS A 49 -15.59 2.27 -2.68
CA LYS A 49 -16.89 2.30 -3.37
C LYS A 49 -16.77 2.83 -4.79
N LYS A 50 -16.07 3.95 -4.98
CA LYS A 50 -15.79 4.52 -6.32
C LYS A 50 -15.05 3.54 -7.23
N GLY A 51 -14.04 2.85 -6.69
CA GLY A 51 -13.31 1.80 -7.42
C GLY A 51 -14.22 0.62 -7.78
N GLY A 52 -15.06 0.20 -6.84
CA GLY A 52 -16.04 -0.87 -7.01
C GLY A 52 -17.07 -0.57 -8.09
N GLU A 53 -17.58 0.66 -8.17
CA GLU A 53 -18.53 1.08 -9.22
C GLU A 53 -17.90 1.00 -10.61
N LYS A 54 -16.68 1.52 -10.78
CA LYS A 54 -15.94 1.43 -12.05
C LYS A 54 -15.68 -0.02 -12.45
N ALA A 55 -15.25 -0.86 -11.51
CA ALA A 55 -15.02 -2.28 -11.75
C ALA A 55 -16.34 -3.00 -12.11
N ARG A 56 -17.44 -2.64 -11.46
CA ARG A 56 -18.77 -3.23 -11.68
C ARG A 56 -19.30 -2.97 -13.08
N GLU A 57 -19.04 -1.79 -13.64
CA GLU A 57 -19.41 -1.48 -15.02
C GLU A 57 -18.74 -2.44 -16.01
N VAL A 58 -17.42 -2.59 -15.92
CA VAL A 58 -16.62 -3.50 -16.76
C VAL A 58 -17.03 -4.96 -16.54
N ALA A 59 -17.23 -5.36 -15.28
CA ALA A 59 -17.66 -6.71 -14.93
C ALA A 59 -19.05 -7.02 -15.50
N SER A 60 -19.97 -6.07 -15.46
CA SER A 60 -21.33 -6.24 -15.99
C SER A 60 -21.33 -6.44 -17.50
N ILE A 61 -20.50 -5.69 -18.24
CA ILE A 61 -20.32 -5.86 -19.69
C ILE A 61 -19.78 -7.26 -19.99
N THR A 62 -18.75 -7.68 -19.26
CA THR A 62 -18.11 -8.99 -19.42
C THR A 62 -19.10 -10.12 -19.13
N LEU A 63 -19.86 -10.02 -18.03
CA LEU A 63 -20.89 -10.99 -17.65
C LEU A 63 -22.02 -11.08 -18.69
N LYS A 64 -22.48 -9.94 -19.23
CA LYS A 64 -23.49 -9.94 -20.31
C LYS A 64 -23.00 -10.72 -21.54
N ARG A 65 -21.74 -10.54 -21.95
CA ARG A 65 -21.14 -11.28 -23.06
C ARG A 65 -21.09 -12.78 -22.77
N VAL A 66 -20.65 -13.16 -21.58
CA VAL A 66 -20.57 -14.58 -21.17
C VAL A 66 -21.95 -15.22 -21.13
N ARG A 67 -22.95 -14.55 -20.53
CA ARG A 67 -24.35 -15.03 -20.46
C ARG A 67 -24.94 -15.25 -21.85
N LYS A 68 -24.74 -14.29 -22.77
CA LYS A 68 -25.15 -14.42 -24.17
C LYS A 68 -24.52 -15.64 -24.85
N CYS A 69 -23.23 -15.90 -24.62
CA CYS A 69 -22.55 -17.06 -25.18
C CYS A 69 -23.07 -18.39 -24.62
N LEU A 70 -23.48 -18.41 -23.35
CA LEU A 70 -23.96 -19.62 -22.66
C LEU A 70 -25.46 -19.89 -22.83
N GLY A 71 -26.19 -19.03 -23.56
CA GLY A 71 -27.64 -19.19 -23.75
C GLY A 71 -28.47 -18.83 -22.52
N PHE A 72 -27.86 -18.21 -21.51
CA PHE A 72 -28.57 -17.63 -20.38
C PHE A 72 -29.01 -16.22 -20.77
N ASN A 73 -30.29 -16.03 -21.08
CA ASN A 73 -30.89 -14.70 -21.24
C ASN A 73 -31.20 -14.09 -19.87
#